data_AF-A0A7U7GB60-F1
#
_entry.id   AF-A0A7U7GB60-F1
#
_cell.length_a   1.000
_cell.length_b   1.000
_cell.length_c   1.000
_cell.angle_alpha   90.00
_cell.angle_beta   90.00
_cell.angle_gamma   90.00
#
_symmetry.space_group_name_H-M   'P 1'
#
loop_
_entity.id
_entity.type
_entity.pdbx_description
1 polymer ?
#
loop_
_entity_poly.entity_id
_entity_poly.type
_entity_poly.pdbx_seq_one_letter_code
_entity_poly.pdbx_strand_id
1 'polypeptide(L)'
;MFLINYTKSKAIVRNFQTVLLLLCIAFVGAACVDNPSVIKSSSAQMAGAATGDPNSFMVVDCLLPGQLRKLGATKTYLTARRAVRTSALDCEIRGGEYVAYDRANYATSLKVWLPLAEKGDTLAQVYVGEIFEKGMGLPPDYATAAHWYRKAADQGSNRAQISLGFLYERGLGVNHDPVSALNWYRKAAGMPEVITLESQPPTSPVQVQSLQATDRGTIPQIELIEPPLKATRSIEAPIIKTRSNQSRTIVGRVIASTAITRLSLNNQPLTVDAQGLFRGEIQIADSSQPVEIIAVDKKARTGSLRIIFVPESVEANVAVESAETASLAITASAIHQIDFGNYHALIIGNEDYLHLQKLDTPVNDANAIAKVLHDHYGFRNTLLLNANRYQILSAINKLREDMTDKDNLLIYYAGHGTLDRVNMRGYWQPVDAEESNTANWISTFDITDLLNVMSAKGVLVIADSCYSGAMTLSSVPNLAAGLSEEKRLQAFKQISSKRSRTVLTSGGLAPVLDGGGDGHSLFSKALLDMLENNHDIVEGLKLYQNTGKKVSFEASKIRFSQVPQYAAIRNAGHEAGDFFFVPR
;
A
#
# COMPACT_ATOMS: atom_id res chain seq x y z
N MET A 1 60.60 -34.80 48.50
CA MET A 1 59.88 -33.75 49.26
C MET A 1 59.75 -32.54 48.35
N PHE A 2 58.64 -32.24 47.68
CA PHE A 2 57.35 -32.95 47.51
C PHE A 2 57.01 -33.03 45.98
N LEU A 3 56.19 -34.01 45.60
CA LEU A 3 55.96 -34.62 44.26
C LEU A 3 56.00 -33.70 42.99
N ILE A 4 56.69 -34.01 41.86
CA ILE A 4 56.72 -35.21 40.94
C ILE A 4 55.53 -35.21 39.96
N ASN A 5 55.63 -35.45 38.62
CA ASN A 5 56.77 -35.50 37.67
C ASN A 5 56.30 -35.33 36.20
N TYR A 6 57.20 -34.77 35.39
CA TYR A 6 57.70 -35.21 34.07
C TYR A 6 56.95 -36.17 33.11
N THR A 7 57.18 -35.89 31.82
CA THR A 7 56.73 -36.53 30.57
C THR A 7 57.19 -37.98 30.31
N LYS A 8 56.41 -38.72 29.51
CA LYS A 8 56.78 -39.83 28.57
C LYS A 8 55.57 -40.08 27.66
N SER A 9 55.60 -40.20 26.33
CA SER A 9 56.52 -40.81 25.34
C SER A 9 56.26 -42.31 25.06
N LYS A 10 55.63 -42.55 23.89
CA LYS A 10 55.64 -43.73 22.99
C LYS A 10 55.29 -45.15 23.51
N ALA A 11 54.11 -45.59 23.04
CA ALA A 11 53.85 -46.80 22.23
C ALA A 11 54.17 -48.23 22.74
N ILE A 12 53.13 -49.08 22.74
CA ILE A 12 53.05 -50.56 22.74
C ILE A 12 51.53 -50.90 22.62
N VAL A 13 50.98 -51.97 22.04
CA VAL A 13 51.23 -52.90 20.91
C VAL A 13 50.04 -53.90 20.96
N ARG A 14 49.49 -54.33 19.79
CA ARG A 14 48.63 -55.54 19.55
C ARG A 14 47.32 -55.77 20.34
N ASN A 15 46.23 -56.11 19.60
CA ASN A 15 45.59 -57.45 19.55
C ASN A 15 44.39 -57.46 18.57
N PHE A 16 44.31 -58.37 17.58
CA PHE A 16 43.59 -59.68 17.57
C PHE A 16 42.06 -59.58 17.68
N GLN A 17 41.17 -60.33 17.01
CA GLN A 17 41.08 -61.16 15.77
C GLN A 17 39.67 -61.83 15.82
N THR A 18 39.05 -62.24 14.69
CA THR A 18 37.79 -63.05 14.58
C THR A 18 36.49 -62.33 15.05
N VAL A 19 35.24 -62.58 14.61
CA VAL A 19 34.46 -63.75 14.12
C VAL A 19 33.41 -63.22 13.09
N LEU A 20 33.31 -63.64 11.83
CA LEU A 20 32.57 -64.79 11.25
C LEU A 20 31.02 -64.80 11.41
N LEU A 21 30.25 -64.40 10.38
CA LEU A 21 29.26 -65.27 9.69
C LEU A 21 28.71 -64.62 8.39
N LEU A 22 28.45 -65.46 7.38
CA LEU A 22 27.93 -65.14 6.05
C LEU A 22 26.98 -66.29 5.63
N LEU A 23 26.13 -66.05 4.61
CA LEU A 23 25.22 -66.95 3.84
C LEU A 23 23.72 -66.55 3.95
N CYS A 24 23.07 -66.07 2.86
CA CYS A 24 22.50 -66.80 1.70
C CYS A 24 21.05 -67.26 1.98
N ILE A 25 20.13 -67.46 1.02
CA ILE A 25 20.12 -67.43 -0.47
C ILE A 25 18.65 -67.11 -0.87
N ALA A 26 18.24 -66.62 -2.05
CA ALA A 26 18.77 -65.76 -3.13
C ALA A 26 17.67 -65.74 -4.24
N PHE A 27 17.64 -64.78 -5.19
CA PHE A 27 17.24 -65.06 -6.59
C PHE A 27 17.57 -63.91 -7.57
N VAL A 28 17.68 -64.26 -8.85
CA VAL A 28 18.11 -63.43 -9.99
C VAL A 28 17.05 -62.41 -10.44
N GLY A 29 17.49 -61.20 -10.83
CA GLY A 29 16.67 -60.21 -11.55
C GLY A 29 17.48 -58.97 -11.93
N ALA A 30 17.51 -58.59 -13.22
CA ALA A 30 18.41 -57.56 -13.73
C ALA A 30 17.83 -56.14 -13.70
N ALA A 31 18.63 -55.16 -13.24
CA ALA A 31 18.57 -53.74 -13.63
C ALA A 31 19.86 -53.01 -13.20
N CYS A 32 20.32 -52.02 -13.97
CA CYS A 32 21.58 -51.29 -13.76
C CYS A 32 21.41 -50.08 -12.82
N VAL A 33 22.40 -49.79 -11.95
CA VAL A 33 22.80 -48.42 -11.46
C VAL A 33 24.28 -48.46 -11.02
N ASP A 34 24.94 -47.29 -11.09
CA ASP A 34 26.39 -47.00 -10.98
C ASP A 34 27.11 -47.09 -9.61
N ASN A 35 28.45 -46.97 -9.72
CA ASN A 35 29.39 -46.28 -8.79
C ASN A 35 29.80 -46.95 -7.47
N PRO A 36 30.84 -46.43 -6.76
CA PRO A 36 32.11 -45.82 -7.20
C PRO A 36 33.34 -46.53 -6.53
N SER A 37 34.62 -46.33 -6.89
CA SER A 37 35.45 -45.16 -6.48
C SER A 37 36.95 -45.56 -6.53
N VAL A 38 37.86 -44.68 -6.98
CA VAL A 38 39.27 -44.59 -6.50
C VAL A 38 39.77 -43.15 -6.68
N ILE A 39 40.49 -42.66 -5.66
CA ILE A 39 41.02 -41.29 -5.53
C ILE A 39 42.28 -41.08 -6.41
N LYS A 40 42.40 -39.91 -7.04
CA LYS A 40 43.71 -39.30 -7.36
C LYS A 40 43.70 -37.79 -7.14
N SER A 41 44.66 -37.32 -6.35
CA SER A 41 44.97 -35.92 -6.14
C SER A 41 45.90 -35.39 -7.24
N SER A 42 45.48 -34.37 -7.99
CA SER A 42 46.40 -33.51 -8.76
C SER A 42 45.73 -32.19 -9.14
N SER A 43 46.51 -31.11 -9.07
CA SER A 43 46.22 -29.76 -9.58
C SER A 43 44.88 -29.14 -9.18
N ALA A 44 44.95 -28.09 -8.35
CA ALA A 44 43.96 -27.01 -8.39
C ALA A 44 44.01 -26.38 -9.80
N GLN A 45 43.15 -26.86 -10.69
CA GLN A 45 42.94 -26.24 -11.98
C GLN A 45 42.20 -24.93 -11.71
N MET A 46 42.88 -23.80 -11.93
CA MET A 46 42.19 -22.54 -12.18
C MET A 46 41.34 -22.75 -13.43
N ALA A 47 40.06 -23.08 -13.25
CA ALA A 47 39.10 -23.05 -14.32
C ALA A 47 39.02 -21.59 -14.81
N GLY A 48 39.56 -21.35 -16.00
CA GLY A 48 39.73 -20.00 -16.52
C GLY A 48 38.40 -19.27 -16.65
N ALA A 49 38.47 -17.94 -16.63
CA ALA A 49 37.33 -17.06 -16.83
C ALA A 49 36.55 -17.46 -18.10
N ALA A 50 35.37 -18.05 -17.91
CA ALA A 50 34.42 -18.29 -18.98
C ALA A 50 33.79 -16.95 -19.37
N THR A 51 34.40 -16.28 -20.34
CA THR A 51 33.87 -15.08 -20.98
C THR A 51 32.50 -15.40 -21.59
N GLY A 52 31.41 -14.96 -20.94
CA GLY A 52 30.06 -15.20 -21.46
C GLY A 52 28.90 -14.91 -20.51
N ASP A 53 29.07 -14.93 -19.19
CA ASP A 53 27.96 -14.64 -18.26
C ASP A 53 27.82 -13.13 -17.98
N PRO A 54 26.72 -12.45 -18.37
CA PRO A 54 26.48 -11.05 -18.03
C PRO A 54 26.45 -10.79 -16.52
N ASN A 55 26.12 -11.80 -15.71
CA ASN A 55 26.07 -11.69 -14.25
C ASN A 55 27.46 -11.40 -13.64
N SER A 56 28.54 -11.79 -14.32
CA SER A 56 29.93 -11.55 -13.87
C SER A 56 30.29 -10.06 -13.73
N PHE A 57 29.60 -9.18 -14.48
CA PHE A 57 29.81 -7.73 -14.46
C PHE A 57 28.85 -6.96 -13.54
N MET A 58 27.88 -7.63 -12.89
CA MET A 58 26.94 -6.96 -11.99
C MET A 58 27.66 -6.35 -10.79
N VAL A 59 27.32 -5.11 -10.45
CA VAL A 59 27.84 -4.44 -9.27
C VAL A 59 27.20 -5.03 -8.02
N VAL A 60 28.04 -5.56 -7.12
CA VAL A 60 27.66 -6.20 -5.86
C VAL A 60 28.30 -5.49 -4.68
N ASP A 61 27.62 -5.48 -3.54
CA ASP A 61 28.20 -5.10 -2.25
C ASP A 61 29.01 -6.30 -1.69
N CYS A 62 30.34 -6.18 -1.70
CA CYS A 62 31.31 -7.24 -1.42
C CYS A 62 32.16 -6.93 -0.17
N LEU A 63 32.24 -7.86 0.79
CA LEU A 63 33.11 -7.78 1.96
C LEU A 63 34.42 -8.54 1.69
N LEU A 64 35.47 -7.80 1.36
CA LEU A 64 36.76 -8.37 1.03
C LEU A 64 37.50 -8.84 2.31
N PRO A 65 38.24 -9.97 2.24
CA PRO A 65 39.00 -10.48 3.36
C PRO A 65 40.12 -9.50 3.79
N GLY A 66 40.50 -9.58 5.06
CA GLY A 66 41.63 -8.82 5.58
C GLY A 66 42.94 -9.27 4.91
N GLN A 67 43.83 -8.32 4.61
CA GLN A 67 45.14 -8.62 4.04
C GLN A 67 46.20 -8.68 5.15
N LEU A 68 47.09 -9.66 5.08
CA LEU A 68 48.28 -9.73 5.92
C LEU A 68 49.29 -8.66 5.45
N ARG A 69 49.54 -7.66 6.30
CA ARG A 69 50.51 -6.59 6.06
C ARG A 69 51.65 -6.66 7.07
N LYS A 70 52.86 -6.34 6.62
CA LYS A 70 54.07 -6.37 7.44
C LYS A 70 54.39 -4.98 7.97
N LEU A 71 54.59 -4.86 9.29
CA LEU A 71 55.00 -3.65 9.97
C LEU A 71 56.46 -3.79 10.42
N GLY A 72 57.37 -3.18 9.68
CA GLY A 72 58.81 -3.33 9.89
C GLY A 72 59.35 -4.73 9.57
N ALA A 73 60.52 -5.07 10.12
CA ALA A 73 61.23 -6.30 9.77
C ALA A 73 60.58 -7.59 10.34
N THR A 74 59.83 -7.51 11.44
CA THR A 74 59.50 -8.69 12.27
C THR A 74 58.02 -8.87 12.64
N LYS A 75 57.13 -7.89 12.42
CA LYS A 75 55.70 -8.02 12.77
C LYS A 75 54.82 -8.06 11.53
N THR A 76 53.81 -8.93 11.55
CA THR A 76 52.70 -8.96 10.58
C THR A 76 51.37 -8.81 11.30
N TYR A 77 50.42 -8.12 10.68
CA TYR A 77 49.06 -7.94 11.19
C TYR A 77 48.05 -8.09 10.05
N LEU A 78 46.84 -8.54 10.40
CA LEU A 78 45.73 -8.64 9.45
C LEU A 78 44.97 -7.31 9.44
N THR A 79 44.69 -6.74 8.27
CA THR A 79 43.80 -5.57 8.19
C THR A 79 42.35 -5.97 8.48
N ALA A 80 41.54 -5.02 8.92
CA ALA A 80 40.09 -5.21 8.93
C ALA A 80 39.58 -5.57 7.52
N ARG A 81 38.50 -6.37 7.47
CA ARG A 81 37.76 -6.62 6.23
C ARG A 81 37.16 -5.30 5.72
N ARG A 82 37.05 -5.13 4.39
CA ARG A 82 36.56 -3.88 3.78
C ARG A 82 35.37 -4.17 2.87
N ALA A 83 34.24 -3.53 3.15
CA ALA A 83 33.10 -3.49 2.24
C ALA A 83 33.43 -2.57 1.04
N VAL A 84 33.17 -3.05 -0.18
CA VAL A 84 33.43 -2.35 -1.45
C VAL A 84 32.34 -2.73 -2.46
N ARG A 85 31.86 -1.76 -3.25
CA ARG A 85 31.08 -2.04 -4.45
C ARG A 85 32.02 -2.37 -5.61
N THR A 86 31.89 -3.57 -6.15
CA THR A 86 32.70 -4.07 -7.27
C THR A 86 31.90 -5.07 -8.11
N SER A 87 32.44 -5.61 -9.21
CA SER A 87 31.72 -6.63 -9.97
C SER A 87 31.67 -7.97 -9.23
N ALA A 88 30.65 -8.80 -9.49
CA ALA A 88 30.54 -10.14 -8.92
C ALA A 88 31.83 -10.97 -9.15
N LEU A 89 32.37 -10.92 -10.37
CA LEU A 89 33.62 -11.58 -10.72
C LEU A 89 34.83 -11.04 -9.93
N ASP A 90 34.94 -9.73 -9.74
CA ASP A 90 36.03 -9.15 -8.95
C ASP A 90 35.91 -9.52 -7.45
N CYS A 91 34.69 -9.61 -6.93
CA CYS A 91 34.45 -10.10 -5.57
C CYS A 91 34.93 -11.55 -5.41
N GLU A 92 34.56 -12.43 -6.33
CA GLU A 92 34.95 -13.86 -6.31
C GLU A 92 36.45 -14.07 -6.50
N ILE A 93 37.06 -13.40 -7.49
CA ILE A 93 38.52 -13.45 -7.72
C ILE A 93 39.31 -13.02 -6.47
N ARG A 94 38.78 -12.05 -5.71
CA ARG A 94 39.43 -11.50 -4.51
C ARG A 94 39.04 -12.24 -3.22
N GLY A 95 38.28 -13.33 -3.32
CA GLY A 95 37.84 -14.15 -2.18
C GLY A 95 36.92 -13.40 -1.21
N GLY A 96 36.14 -12.44 -1.72
CA GLY A 96 35.18 -11.66 -0.95
C GLY A 96 33.90 -12.43 -0.62
N GLU A 97 33.22 -11.98 0.44
CA GLU A 97 31.96 -12.53 0.91
C GLU A 97 30.82 -11.55 0.57
N TYR A 98 29.74 -12.05 -0.03
CA TYR A 98 28.57 -11.23 -0.36
C TYR A 98 27.83 -10.82 0.93
N VAL A 99 27.72 -9.51 1.21
CA VAL A 99 27.33 -9.03 2.57
C VAL A 99 25.83 -8.81 2.74
N ALA A 100 25.16 -8.24 1.72
CA ALA A 100 23.71 -8.11 1.66
C ALA A 100 23.28 -7.62 0.27
N TYR A 101 22.63 -8.48 -0.53
CA TYR A 101 21.58 -8.04 -1.46
C TYR A 101 20.67 -9.23 -1.79
N ASP A 102 19.43 -8.93 -2.14
CA ASP A 102 18.32 -9.87 -2.26
C ASP A 102 18.59 -11.03 -3.24
N ARG A 103 18.43 -12.28 -2.78
CA ARG A 103 18.51 -13.48 -3.62
C ARG A 103 17.21 -13.80 -4.37
N ALA A 104 16.11 -13.12 -4.08
CA ALA A 104 14.80 -13.32 -4.69
C ALA A 104 14.48 -12.30 -5.80
N ASN A 105 15.49 -11.87 -6.57
CA ASN A 105 15.20 -11.04 -7.75
C ASN A 105 14.38 -11.86 -8.77
N TYR A 106 13.39 -11.22 -9.40
CA TYR A 106 12.45 -11.92 -10.27
C TYR A 106 13.10 -12.52 -11.54
N ALA A 107 14.30 -12.06 -11.94
CA ALA A 107 15.10 -12.67 -13.00
C ALA A 107 15.68 -14.04 -12.61
N THR A 108 16.09 -14.25 -11.35
CA THR A 108 16.44 -15.58 -10.83
C THR A 108 15.20 -16.47 -10.67
N SER A 109 14.07 -15.89 -10.26
CA SER A 109 12.78 -16.59 -10.21
C SER A 109 12.34 -17.11 -11.60
N LEU A 110 12.57 -16.36 -12.69
CA LEU A 110 12.31 -16.85 -14.05
C LEU A 110 13.09 -18.13 -14.38
N LYS A 111 14.35 -18.26 -13.93
CA LYS A 111 15.15 -19.49 -14.16
C LYS A 111 14.52 -20.74 -13.54
N VAL A 112 13.70 -20.57 -12.49
CA VAL A 112 12.99 -21.66 -11.80
C VAL A 112 11.59 -21.86 -12.36
N TRP A 113 10.83 -20.78 -12.54
CA TRP A 113 9.42 -20.85 -12.94
C TRP A 113 9.21 -21.05 -14.45
N LEU A 114 10.08 -20.52 -15.32
CA LEU A 114 9.90 -20.64 -16.78
C LEU A 114 9.91 -22.11 -17.27
N PRO A 115 10.84 -22.99 -16.85
CA PRO A 115 10.81 -24.41 -17.22
C PRO A 115 9.60 -25.18 -16.66
N LEU A 116 8.98 -24.69 -15.59
CA LEU A 116 7.76 -25.28 -15.02
C LEU A 116 6.51 -24.78 -15.79
N ALA A 117 6.47 -23.49 -16.13
CA ALA A 117 5.41 -22.88 -16.92
C ALA A 117 5.33 -23.46 -18.34
N GLU A 118 6.50 -23.73 -18.96
CA GLU A 118 6.63 -24.43 -20.24
C GLU A 118 6.14 -25.88 -20.19
N LYS A 119 6.33 -26.57 -19.05
CA LYS A 119 5.77 -27.92 -18.80
C LYS A 119 4.26 -27.93 -18.53
N GLY A 120 3.62 -26.77 -18.51
CA GLY A 120 2.17 -26.64 -18.32
C GLY A 120 1.72 -26.30 -16.90
N ASP A 121 2.63 -26.16 -15.93
CA ASP A 121 2.23 -25.90 -14.54
C ASP A 121 1.50 -24.55 -14.40
N THR A 122 0.21 -24.62 -14.05
CA THR A 122 -0.70 -23.47 -13.97
C THR A 122 -0.25 -22.40 -12.98
N LEU A 123 0.41 -22.79 -11.88
CA LEU A 123 0.88 -21.86 -10.85
C LEU A 123 2.17 -21.17 -11.30
N ALA A 124 3.09 -21.91 -11.91
CA ALA A 124 4.28 -21.37 -12.54
C ALA A 124 3.94 -20.39 -13.68
N GLN A 125 2.95 -20.70 -14.51
CA GLN A 125 2.46 -19.80 -15.56
C GLN A 125 1.95 -18.47 -14.99
N VAL A 126 1.22 -18.49 -13.87
CA VAL A 126 0.83 -17.26 -13.16
C VAL A 126 2.04 -16.48 -12.68
N TYR A 127 3.01 -17.13 -12.02
CA TYR A 127 4.19 -16.44 -11.50
C TYR A 127 5.08 -15.87 -12.62
N VAL A 128 5.23 -16.57 -13.74
CA VAL A 128 5.94 -16.04 -14.92
C VAL A 128 5.20 -14.82 -15.49
N GLY A 129 3.87 -14.88 -15.59
CA GLY A 129 3.05 -13.72 -15.99
C GLY A 129 3.25 -12.50 -15.08
N GLU A 130 3.23 -12.70 -13.76
CA GLU A 130 3.47 -11.63 -12.78
C GLU A 130 4.88 -11.03 -12.86
N ILE A 131 5.88 -11.83 -13.24
CA ILE A 131 7.26 -11.32 -13.40
C ILE A 131 7.33 -10.36 -14.60
N PHE A 132 6.76 -10.76 -15.74
CA PHE A 132 6.75 -9.92 -16.95
C PHE A 132 5.85 -8.69 -16.79
N GLU A 133 4.73 -8.79 -16.07
CA GLU A 133 3.87 -7.63 -15.73
C GLU A 133 4.60 -6.61 -14.83
N LYS A 134 5.37 -7.08 -13.83
CA LYS A 134 5.97 -6.20 -12.82
C LYS A 134 7.31 -5.58 -13.24
N GLY A 135 7.98 -6.11 -14.26
CA GLY A 135 9.19 -5.51 -14.87
C GLY A 135 10.31 -5.16 -13.88
N MET A 136 10.76 -6.12 -13.07
CA MET A 136 11.80 -5.89 -12.08
C MET A 136 13.20 -6.30 -12.59
N GLY A 137 13.94 -5.29 -13.06
CA GLY A 137 15.29 -5.42 -13.65
C GLY A 137 15.31 -5.34 -15.19
N LEU A 138 14.14 -5.44 -15.82
CA LEU A 138 13.89 -5.22 -17.25
C LEU A 138 12.58 -4.44 -17.38
N PRO A 139 12.33 -3.68 -18.47
CA PRO A 139 11.04 -3.04 -18.70
C PRO A 139 9.88 -4.05 -18.63
N PRO A 140 8.71 -3.69 -18.08
CA PRO A 140 7.52 -4.54 -18.11
C PRO A 140 7.16 -4.99 -19.53
N ASP A 141 6.94 -6.30 -19.71
CA ASP A 141 6.45 -6.88 -20.96
C ASP A 141 5.06 -7.46 -20.73
N TYR A 142 4.07 -6.58 -20.83
CA TYR A 142 2.68 -6.95 -20.66
C TYR A 142 2.16 -7.91 -21.73
N ALA A 143 2.77 -7.97 -22.93
CA ALA A 143 2.35 -8.88 -23.99
C ALA A 143 2.75 -10.33 -23.66
N THR A 144 3.99 -10.52 -23.18
CA THR A 144 4.44 -11.81 -22.64
C THR A 144 3.68 -12.17 -21.36
N ALA A 145 3.37 -11.20 -20.49
CA ALA A 145 2.51 -11.43 -19.32
C ALA A 145 1.11 -11.95 -19.71
N ALA A 146 0.43 -11.30 -20.67
CA ALA A 146 -0.87 -11.70 -21.19
C ALA A 146 -0.86 -13.12 -21.78
N HIS A 147 0.22 -13.49 -22.49
CA HIS A 147 0.39 -14.83 -23.03
C HIS A 147 0.44 -15.91 -21.93
N TRP A 148 1.19 -15.68 -20.86
CA TRP A 148 1.29 -16.62 -19.74
C TRP A 148 0.02 -16.68 -18.90
N TYR A 149 -0.61 -15.52 -18.65
CA TYR A 149 -1.91 -15.49 -17.99
C TYR A 149 -3.00 -16.17 -18.82
N ARG A 150 -3.01 -16.06 -20.16
CA ARG A 150 -3.97 -16.81 -20.99
C ARG A 150 -3.84 -18.31 -20.78
N LYS A 151 -2.61 -18.86 -20.88
CA LYS A 151 -2.37 -20.30 -20.65
C LYS A 151 -2.92 -20.76 -19.28
N ALA A 152 -2.64 -20.03 -18.21
CA ALA A 152 -3.13 -20.39 -16.88
C ALA A 152 -4.66 -20.16 -16.73
N ALA A 153 -5.21 -19.15 -17.39
CA ALA A 153 -6.64 -18.81 -17.35
C ALA A 153 -7.50 -19.83 -18.11
N ASP A 154 -6.98 -20.39 -19.20
CA ASP A 154 -7.60 -21.47 -19.96
C ASP A 154 -7.55 -22.80 -19.18
N GLN A 155 -6.51 -23.01 -18.37
CA GLN A 155 -6.44 -24.08 -17.37
C GLN A 155 -7.31 -23.85 -16.10
N GLY A 156 -8.14 -22.80 -16.08
CA GLY A 156 -9.09 -22.55 -14.98
C GLY A 156 -8.53 -21.78 -13.78
N SER A 157 -7.34 -21.17 -13.86
CA SER A 157 -6.80 -20.37 -12.76
C SER A 157 -7.53 -19.04 -12.60
N ASN A 158 -8.32 -18.90 -11.53
CA ASN A 158 -9.02 -17.65 -11.21
C ASN A 158 -8.05 -16.46 -11.08
N ARG A 159 -6.84 -16.67 -10.52
CA ARG A 159 -5.80 -15.63 -10.41
C ARG A 159 -5.34 -15.16 -11.80
N ALA A 160 -5.11 -16.11 -12.72
CA ALA A 160 -4.74 -15.77 -14.10
C ALA A 160 -5.89 -15.09 -14.85
N GLN A 161 -7.13 -15.54 -14.67
CA GLN A 161 -8.32 -14.94 -15.27
C GLN A 161 -8.51 -13.50 -14.80
N ILE A 162 -8.29 -13.20 -13.51
CA ILE A 162 -8.31 -11.84 -12.97
C ILE A 162 -7.19 -10.99 -13.57
N SER A 163 -5.92 -11.44 -13.54
CA SER A 163 -4.80 -10.67 -14.11
C SER A 163 -4.98 -10.42 -15.60
N LEU A 164 -5.53 -11.38 -16.34
CA LEU A 164 -5.80 -11.26 -17.77
C LEU A 164 -6.97 -10.31 -18.05
N GLY A 165 -8.03 -10.36 -17.23
CA GLY A 165 -9.11 -9.37 -17.26
C GLY A 165 -8.58 -7.96 -17.07
N PHE A 166 -7.67 -7.76 -16.11
CA PHE A 166 -7.00 -6.49 -15.86
C PHE A 166 -6.15 -5.99 -17.04
N LEU A 167 -5.39 -6.87 -17.71
CA LEU A 167 -4.64 -6.49 -18.91
C LEU A 167 -5.57 -6.05 -20.06
N TYR A 168 -6.72 -6.71 -20.24
CA TYR A 168 -7.75 -6.30 -21.21
C TYR A 168 -8.48 -5.00 -20.83
N GLU A 169 -8.75 -4.78 -19.54
CA GLU A 169 -9.34 -3.54 -19.00
C GLU A 169 -8.42 -2.33 -19.21
N ARG A 170 -7.09 -2.56 -19.21
CA ARG A 170 -6.08 -1.49 -19.29
C ARG A 170 -5.40 -1.36 -20.66
N GLY A 171 -5.65 -2.27 -21.59
CA GLY A 171 -4.95 -2.32 -22.87
C GLY A 171 -3.44 -2.55 -22.73
N LEU A 172 -3.03 -3.29 -21.69
CA LEU A 172 -1.62 -3.53 -21.38
C LEU A 172 -1.17 -4.83 -22.04
N GLY A 173 -0.41 -4.72 -23.14
CA GLY A 173 0.09 -5.89 -23.89
C GLY A 173 -0.96 -6.65 -24.70
N VAL A 174 -2.23 -6.28 -24.56
CA VAL A 174 -3.38 -6.68 -25.37
C VAL A 174 -4.15 -5.42 -25.75
N ASN A 175 -4.98 -5.48 -26.80
CA ASN A 175 -5.88 -4.38 -27.12
C ASN A 175 -6.85 -4.14 -25.95
N HIS A 176 -7.11 -2.87 -25.63
CA HIS A 176 -8.11 -2.49 -24.62
C HIS A 176 -9.49 -2.98 -25.06
N ASP A 177 -10.04 -3.93 -24.31
CA ASP A 177 -11.35 -4.53 -24.54
C ASP A 177 -12.01 -4.78 -23.17
N PRO A 178 -12.86 -3.86 -22.70
CA PRO A 178 -13.54 -3.97 -21.41
C PRO A 178 -14.59 -5.10 -21.40
N VAL A 179 -15.02 -5.56 -22.57
CA VAL A 179 -15.98 -6.66 -22.72
C VAL A 179 -15.26 -7.98 -22.48
N SER A 180 -14.10 -8.20 -23.12
CA SER A 180 -13.21 -9.30 -22.77
C SER A 180 -12.83 -9.27 -21.29
N ALA A 181 -12.45 -8.09 -20.75
CA ALA A 181 -12.11 -7.95 -19.33
C ALA A 181 -13.23 -8.46 -18.40
N LEU A 182 -14.46 -7.96 -18.61
CA LEU A 182 -15.64 -8.37 -17.86
C LEU A 182 -15.91 -9.87 -17.97
N ASN A 183 -15.74 -10.46 -19.16
CA ASN A 183 -15.91 -11.90 -19.37
C ASN A 183 -14.87 -12.72 -18.58
N TRP A 184 -13.62 -12.26 -18.49
CA TRP A 184 -12.58 -12.93 -17.69
C TRP A 184 -12.81 -12.80 -16.18
N TYR A 185 -13.23 -11.63 -15.70
CA TYR A 185 -13.62 -11.45 -14.30
C TYR A 185 -14.84 -12.31 -13.92
N ARG A 186 -15.85 -12.40 -14.80
CA ARG A 186 -17.02 -13.30 -14.62
C ARG A 186 -16.60 -14.77 -14.57
N LYS A 187 -15.72 -15.20 -15.47
CA LYS A 187 -15.16 -16.57 -15.47
C LYS A 187 -14.45 -16.90 -14.15
N ALA A 188 -13.65 -15.95 -13.62
CA ALA A 188 -12.99 -16.10 -12.31
C ALA A 188 -13.97 -16.15 -11.12
N ALA A 189 -15.14 -15.52 -11.26
CA ALA A 189 -16.24 -15.57 -10.30
C ALA A 189 -17.21 -16.75 -10.51
N GLY A 190 -16.95 -17.65 -11.48
CA GLY A 190 -17.80 -18.80 -11.78
C GLY A 190 -19.11 -18.48 -12.53
N MET A 191 -19.21 -17.30 -13.16
CA MET A 191 -20.40 -16.85 -13.89
C MET A 191 -20.23 -17.09 -15.41
N PRO A 192 -21.12 -17.86 -16.07
CA PRO A 192 -20.90 -18.36 -17.44
C PRO A 192 -21.34 -17.44 -18.59
N GLU A 193 -21.92 -16.26 -18.33
CA GLU A 193 -22.52 -15.42 -19.37
C GLU A 193 -21.53 -14.45 -20.03
N VAL A 194 -21.21 -14.71 -21.30
CA VAL A 194 -20.30 -13.93 -22.15
C VAL A 194 -21.07 -12.81 -22.85
N ILE A 195 -20.66 -11.56 -22.65
CA ILE A 195 -21.15 -10.41 -23.42
C ILE A 195 -20.22 -10.21 -24.63
N THR A 196 -20.78 -9.81 -25.78
CA THR A 196 -20.02 -9.38 -26.97
C THR A 196 -20.56 -8.04 -27.45
N LEU A 197 -19.74 -6.98 -27.40
CA LEU A 197 -20.08 -5.65 -27.91
C LEU A 197 -18.83 -5.07 -28.61
N GLU A 198 -18.91 -4.92 -29.93
CA GLU A 198 -17.82 -4.36 -30.75
C GLU A 198 -17.82 -2.82 -30.69
N SER A 199 -16.64 -2.20 -30.57
CA SER A 199 -16.47 -0.77 -30.85
C SER A 199 -15.03 -0.44 -31.28
N GLN A 200 -14.88 0.52 -32.20
CA GLN A 200 -13.62 0.90 -32.83
C GLN A 200 -12.88 2.03 -32.07
N PRO A 201 -11.54 2.13 -32.15
CA PRO A 201 -10.76 3.12 -31.41
C PRO A 201 -10.55 4.45 -32.17
N PRO A 202 -10.53 5.61 -31.48
CA PRO A 202 -9.98 6.86 -32.00
C PRO A 202 -8.46 6.94 -31.84
N THR A 203 -7.83 7.88 -32.56
CA THR A 203 -6.37 7.87 -32.83
C THR A 203 -5.59 9.06 -32.26
N SER A 204 -4.30 8.81 -31.97
CA SER A 204 -3.16 9.75 -31.91
C SER A 204 -2.72 10.31 -30.53
N PRO A 205 -1.40 10.36 -30.22
CA PRO A 205 -0.85 10.82 -28.94
C PRO A 205 -0.28 12.26 -28.97
N VAL A 206 -0.10 12.85 -27.78
CA VAL A 206 0.59 14.15 -27.58
C VAL A 206 1.85 13.94 -26.73
N GLN A 207 2.97 14.54 -27.11
CA GLN A 207 4.25 14.46 -26.40
C GLN A 207 4.41 15.56 -25.35
N VAL A 208 5.17 15.28 -24.28
CA VAL A 208 5.53 16.23 -23.23
C VAL A 208 7.06 16.35 -23.16
N GLN A 209 7.59 17.58 -23.12
CA GLN A 209 8.98 17.86 -22.79
C GLN A 209 9.08 18.53 -21.42
N SER A 210 10.12 18.15 -20.66
CA SER A 210 10.40 18.63 -19.31
C SER A 210 11.40 19.78 -19.29
N LEU A 211 11.29 20.66 -18.31
CA LEU A 211 12.31 21.66 -17.97
C LEU A 211 12.55 21.69 -16.45
N GLN A 212 13.80 21.97 -16.08
CA GLN A 212 14.36 21.72 -14.75
C GLN A 212 14.19 22.92 -13.79
N ALA A 213 14.16 22.65 -12.49
CA ALA A 213 13.94 23.64 -11.44
C ALA A 213 15.24 24.15 -10.80
N THR A 214 15.33 25.45 -10.50
CA THR A 214 16.24 26.01 -9.49
C THR A 214 15.66 27.26 -8.81
N ASP A 215 16.11 27.45 -7.56
CA ASP A 215 15.96 28.60 -6.64
C ASP A 215 14.69 28.71 -5.77
N ARG A 216 14.91 28.91 -4.46
CA ARG A 216 13.91 28.84 -3.38
C ARG A 216 13.51 30.23 -2.89
N GLY A 217 12.42 30.76 -3.43
CA GLY A 217 11.71 31.89 -2.85
C GLY A 217 10.20 31.74 -2.98
N THR A 218 9.43 32.16 -1.98
CA THR A 218 7.97 31.98 -1.89
C THR A 218 7.20 32.30 -3.17
N ILE A 219 6.54 31.27 -3.70
CA ILE A 219 5.72 31.28 -4.92
C ILE A 219 4.46 32.14 -4.68
N PRO A 220 3.89 32.81 -5.71
CA PRO A 220 2.59 33.46 -5.60
C PRO A 220 1.51 32.50 -5.08
N GLN A 221 0.80 32.87 -4.02
CA GLN A 221 -0.34 32.14 -3.48
C GLN A 221 -1.64 32.70 -4.08
N ILE A 222 -2.59 31.84 -4.41
CA ILE A 222 -3.89 32.23 -4.98
C ILE A 222 -4.99 31.76 -4.01
N GLU A 223 -5.72 32.70 -3.44
CA GLU A 223 -6.84 32.50 -2.53
C GLU A 223 -8.15 32.74 -3.30
N LEU A 224 -9.14 31.82 -3.20
CA LEU A 224 -10.46 32.02 -3.81
C LEU A 224 -11.46 32.52 -2.78
N ILE A 225 -12.13 33.63 -3.09
CA ILE A 225 -13.13 34.27 -2.25
C ILE A 225 -14.54 33.85 -2.69
N GLU A 226 -14.78 33.84 -4.01
CA GLU A 226 -16.03 33.35 -4.60
C GLU A 226 -15.73 32.37 -5.75
N PRO A 227 -16.29 31.15 -5.72
CA PRO A 227 -16.89 30.49 -4.55
C PRO A 227 -15.86 30.27 -3.42
N PRO A 228 -16.27 30.34 -2.14
CA PRO A 228 -15.35 30.12 -1.03
C PRO A 228 -14.86 28.66 -1.02
N LEU A 229 -13.54 28.47 -1.11
CA LEU A 229 -12.94 27.15 -1.00
C LEU A 229 -12.76 26.77 0.48
N LYS A 230 -13.41 25.69 0.91
CA LYS A 230 -13.02 25.01 2.15
C LYS A 230 -11.81 24.13 1.87
N ALA A 231 -10.87 24.08 2.81
CA ALA A 231 -9.72 23.19 2.72
C ALA A 231 -10.18 21.72 2.58
N THR A 232 -9.49 20.98 1.72
CA THR A 232 -9.69 19.54 1.50
C THR A 232 -8.37 18.81 1.66
N ARG A 233 -8.41 17.58 2.15
CA ARG A 233 -7.21 16.74 2.41
C ARG A 233 -6.58 16.14 1.15
N SER A 234 -6.61 16.89 0.05
CA SER A 234 -6.27 16.51 -1.33
C SER A 234 -5.36 17.57 -1.94
N ILE A 235 -4.28 17.15 -2.60
CA ILE A 235 -3.45 18.03 -3.45
C ILE A 235 -4.16 18.38 -4.77
N GLU A 236 -5.09 17.54 -5.22
CA GLU A 236 -5.87 17.83 -6.41
C GLU A 236 -7.11 18.67 -6.11
N ALA A 237 -7.11 19.87 -6.68
CA ALA A 237 -8.22 20.73 -7.09
C ALA A 237 -9.59 20.50 -6.40
N PRO A 238 -10.07 21.42 -5.54
CA PRO A 238 -11.38 21.30 -4.92
C PRO A 238 -12.52 21.20 -5.94
N ILE A 239 -13.46 20.31 -5.67
CA ILE A 239 -14.61 20.01 -6.52
C ILE A 239 -15.81 20.89 -6.09
N ILE A 240 -16.43 21.56 -7.06
CA ILE A 240 -17.55 22.48 -6.83
C ILE A 240 -18.75 22.01 -7.63
N LYS A 241 -19.78 21.51 -6.94
CA LYS A 241 -21.08 21.19 -7.55
C LYS A 241 -21.81 22.48 -7.95
N THR A 242 -22.35 22.49 -9.16
CA THR A 242 -23.02 23.66 -9.73
C THR A 242 -24.07 23.22 -10.75
N ARG A 243 -25.09 24.03 -10.99
CA ARG A 243 -26.01 23.81 -12.12
C ARG A 243 -25.25 23.99 -13.44
N SER A 244 -25.60 23.18 -14.44
CA SER A 244 -25.05 23.29 -15.79
C SER A 244 -25.55 24.54 -16.52
N ASN A 245 -24.83 24.98 -17.56
CA ASN A 245 -25.16 26.13 -18.41
C ASN A 245 -25.39 27.45 -17.65
N GLN A 246 -24.56 27.74 -16.65
CA GLN A 246 -24.54 29.02 -15.95
C GLN A 246 -23.14 29.65 -15.96
N SER A 247 -23.04 30.96 -16.23
CA SER A 247 -21.80 31.71 -15.97
C SER A 247 -21.57 31.82 -14.46
N ARG A 248 -20.35 31.54 -14.01
CA ARG A 248 -19.90 31.83 -12.64
C ARG A 248 -18.87 32.92 -12.66
N THR A 249 -19.10 33.96 -11.87
CA THR A 249 -18.02 34.83 -11.43
C THR A 249 -17.09 34.04 -10.51
N ILE A 250 -15.80 34.17 -10.75
CA ILE A 250 -14.73 33.74 -9.86
C ILE A 250 -14.06 35.00 -9.31
N VAL A 251 -14.03 35.14 -7.99
CA VAL A 251 -13.31 36.22 -7.28
C VAL A 251 -12.24 35.59 -6.42
N GLY A 252 -11.05 36.17 -6.43
CA GLY A 252 -9.95 35.73 -5.56
C GLY A 252 -8.92 36.80 -5.31
N ARG A 253 -7.89 36.46 -4.55
CA ARG A 253 -6.75 37.31 -4.22
C ARG A 253 -5.45 36.58 -4.54
N VAL A 254 -4.46 37.29 -5.08
CA VAL A 254 -3.10 36.81 -5.26
C VAL A 254 -2.19 37.45 -4.21
N ILE A 255 -1.53 36.62 -3.39
CA ILE A 255 -0.59 37.04 -2.36
C ILE A 255 0.81 36.66 -2.83
N ALA A 256 1.68 37.64 -3.09
CA ALA A 256 3.03 37.38 -3.59
C ALA A 256 4.08 38.32 -2.98
N SER A 257 5.29 37.80 -2.80
CA SER A 257 6.45 38.56 -2.29
C SER A 257 7.00 39.58 -3.30
N THR A 258 6.54 39.54 -4.56
CA THR A 258 6.87 40.47 -5.63
C THR A 258 5.65 40.67 -6.53
N ALA A 259 5.55 41.83 -7.18
CA ALA A 259 4.43 42.15 -8.07
C ALA A 259 4.17 41.07 -9.14
N ILE A 260 2.89 40.86 -9.45
CA ILE A 260 2.42 39.92 -10.47
C ILE A 260 2.63 40.52 -11.87
N THR A 261 3.15 39.70 -12.78
CA THR A 261 3.41 40.04 -14.19
C THR A 261 2.32 39.49 -15.10
N ARG A 262 1.75 38.33 -14.76
CA ARG A 262 0.66 37.67 -15.49
C ARG A 262 -0.29 36.99 -14.51
N LEU A 263 -1.59 37.21 -14.66
CA LEU A 263 -2.63 36.35 -14.10
C LEU A 263 -3.49 35.84 -15.26
N SER A 264 -3.87 34.56 -15.23
CA SER A 264 -4.79 33.99 -16.23
C SER A 264 -5.70 32.93 -15.66
N LEU A 265 -6.93 32.84 -16.16
CA LEU A 265 -7.96 31.85 -15.87
C LEU A 265 -8.23 31.04 -17.15
N ASN A 266 -7.94 29.75 -17.18
CA ASN A 266 -8.06 28.90 -18.39
C ASN A 266 -7.43 29.56 -19.63
N ASN A 267 -6.19 30.07 -19.47
CA ASN A 267 -5.43 30.86 -20.45
C ASN A 267 -6.02 32.23 -20.86
N GLN A 268 -7.20 32.64 -20.37
CA GLN A 268 -7.70 34.01 -20.53
C GLN A 268 -7.00 34.95 -19.54
N PRO A 269 -6.45 36.10 -19.96
CA PRO A 269 -5.77 37.02 -19.07
C PRO A 269 -6.74 37.69 -18.10
N LEU A 270 -6.34 37.81 -16.83
CA LEU A 270 -7.09 38.54 -15.80
C LEU A 270 -6.29 39.77 -15.34
N THR A 271 -7.01 40.83 -14.96
CA THR A 271 -6.44 41.98 -14.26
C THR A 271 -6.43 41.75 -12.75
N VAL A 272 -5.45 42.36 -12.09
CA VAL A 272 -5.29 42.35 -10.63
C VAL A 272 -5.25 43.80 -10.15
N ASP A 273 -5.98 44.11 -9.09
CA ASP A 273 -5.98 45.46 -8.50
C ASP A 273 -4.80 45.72 -7.54
N ALA A 274 -4.75 46.91 -6.96
CA ALA A 274 -3.68 47.31 -6.04
C ALA A 274 -3.68 46.53 -4.71
N GLN A 275 -4.76 45.79 -4.41
CA GLN A 275 -4.95 44.97 -3.22
C GLN A 275 -4.76 43.47 -3.51
N GLY A 276 -4.36 43.12 -4.75
CA GLY A 276 -4.14 41.75 -5.19
C GLY A 276 -5.42 41.00 -5.58
N LEU A 277 -6.58 41.65 -5.59
CA LEU A 277 -7.85 41.01 -5.97
C LEU A 277 -7.98 40.88 -7.49
N PHE A 278 -8.62 39.80 -7.92
CA PHE A 278 -8.98 39.54 -9.31
C PHE A 278 -10.43 39.08 -9.43
N ARG A 279 -11.01 39.30 -10.61
CA ARG A 279 -12.35 38.83 -10.99
C ARG A 279 -12.31 38.26 -12.41
N GLY A 280 -12.81 37.06 -12.59
CA GLY A 280 -13.03 36.43 -13.89
C GLY A 280 -14.44 35.85 -14.00
N GLU A 281 -14.83 35.44 -15.19
CA GLU A 281 -16.04 34.64 -15.42
C GLU A 281 -15.70 33.35 -16.15
N ILE A 282 -16.44 32.28 -15.84
CA ILE A 282 -16.37 31.01 -16.56
C ILE A 282 -17.76 30.47 -16.87
N GLN A 283 -17.93 29.96 -18.10
CA GLN A 283 -19.09 29.18 -18.50
C GLN A 283 -18.89 27.71 -18.11
N ILE A 284 -19.83 27.15 -17.36
CA ILE A 284 -19.79 25.72 -17.00
C ILE A 284 -20.52 24.90 -18.06
N ALA A 285 -19.79 23.97 -18.68
CA ALA A 285 -20.35 22.99 -19.61
C ALA A 285 -21.05 21.82 -18.89
N ASP A 286 -21.79 21.02 -19.65
CA ASP A 286 -22.47 19.79 -19.20
C ASP A 286 -21.52 18.64 -18.78
N SER A 287 -20.20 18.88 -18.71
CA SER A 287 -19.19 17.92 -18.27
C SER A 287 -18.26 18.51 -17.21
N SER A 288 -17.63 17.66 -16.41
CA SER A 288 -16.70 18.12 -15.36
C SER A 288 -15.47 18.78 -15.96
N GLN A 289 -15.33 20.09 -15.81
CA GLN A 289 -14.20 20.85 -16.38
C GLN A 289 -13.23 21.34 -15.29
N PRO A 290 -11.92 21.10 -15.46
CA PRO A 290 -10.91 21.73 -14.63
C PRO A 290 -10.78 23.22 -15.00
N VAL A 291 -10.55 24.03 -13.98
CA VAL A 291 -10.40 25.47 -14.07
C VAL A 291 -9.11 25.83 -13.40
N GLU A 292 -8.18 26.40 -14.16
CA GLU A 292 -6.83 26.67 -13.72
C GLU A 292 -6.57 28.17 -13.72
N ILE A 293 -6.23 28.69 -12.54
CA ILE A 293 -5.81 30.06 -12.31
C ILE A 293 -4.29 30.04 -12.16
N ILE A 294 -3.57 30.81 -12.98
CA ILE A 294 -2.10 30.83 -13.02
C ILE A 294 -1.62 32.25 -12.79
N ALA A 295 -0.86 32.46 -11.71
CA ALA A 295 -0.21 33.72 -11.36
C ALA A 295 1.31 33.60 -11.55
N VAL A 296 1.90 34.46 -12.36
CA VAL A 296 3.35 34.54 -12.58
C VAL A 296 3.87 35.89 -12.09
N ASP A 297 4.88 35.88 -11.23
CA ASP A 297 5.50 37.10 -10.71
C ASP A 297 6.67 37.64 -11.55
N LYS A 298 7.30 38.72 -11.08
CA LYS A 298 8.49 39.32 -11.72
C LYS A 298 9.75 38.43 -11.71
N LYS A 299 9.78 37.38 -10.89
CA LYS A 299 10.88 36.38 -10.85
C LYS A 299 10.54 35.12 -11.66
N ALA A 300 9.50 35.17 -12.49
CA ALA A 300 8.96 34.03 -13.26
C ALA A 300 8.49 32.84 -12.40
N ARG A 301 8.30 33.04 -11.08
CA ARG A 301 7.73 32.01 -10.20
C ARG A 301 6.24 31.93 -10.48
N THR A 302 5.75 30.71 -10.66
CA THR A 302 4.38 30.44 -11.06
C THR A 302 3.63 29.77 -9.92
N GLY A 303 2.61 30.45 -9.39
CA GLY A 303 1.60 29.84 -8.55
C GLY A 303 0.42 29.42 -9.40
N SER A 304 -0.17 28.27 -9.11
CA SER A 304 -1.42 27.83 -9.74
C SER A 304 -2.44 27.38 -8.71
N LEU A 305 -3.71 27.61 -9.02
CA LEU A 305 -4.85 27.06 -8.31
C LEU A 305 -5.76 26.39 -9.33
N ARG A 306 -5.92 25.07 -9.20
CA ARG A 306 -6.83 24.28 -10.02
C ARG A 306 -8.10 24.00 -9.22
N ILE A 307 -9.25 24.06 -9.88
CA ILE A 307 -10.60 23.82 -9.32
C ILE A 307 -11.32 22.90 -10.32
N ILE A 308 -12.27 22.07 -9.89
CA ILE A 308 -13.09 21.28 -10.82
C ILE A 308 -14.57 21.62 -10.61
N PHE A 309 -15.23 22.15 -11.63
CA PHE A 309 -16.70 22.29 -11.60
C PHE A 309 -17.35 21.01 -12.08
N VAL A 310 -18.35 20.52 -11.35
CA VAL A 310 -19.13 19.33 -11.71
C VAL A 310 -20.60 19.74 -11.85
N PRO A 311 -21.25 19.47 -13.00
CA PRO A 311 -22.66 19.73 -13.16
C PRO A 311 -23.50 18.84 -12.24
N GLU A 312 -24.47 19.45 -11.56
CA GLU A 312 -25.39 18.81 -10.63
C GLU A 312 -26.42 17.97 -11.41
N SER A 313 -26.16 16.68 -11.59
CA SER A 313 -27.16 15.72 -12.05
C SER A 313 -28.25 15.55 -10.99
N VAL A 314 -29.51 15.53 -11.43
CA VAL A 314 -30.67 15.30 -10.56
C VAL A 314 -30.75 13.81 -10.24
N GLU A 315 -29.93 13.34 -9.31
CA GLU A 315 -30.09 11.99 -8.77
C GLU A 315 -31.16 11.96 -7.68
N ALA A 316 -32.15 11.13 -7.96
CA ALA A 316 -33.40 10.91 -7.28
C ALA A 316 -33.38 10.85 -5.75
N ASN A 317 -34.51 11.26 -5.17
CA ASN A 317 -34.92 10.94 -3.81
C ASN A 317 -34.66 9.46 -3.47
N VAL A 318 -33.66 9.17 -2.64
CA VAL A 318 -33.66 7.94 -1.85
C VAL A 318 -34.60 8.16 -0.69
N ALA A 319 -35.82 7.63 -0.81
CA ALA A 319 -36.80 7.67 0.26
C ALA A 319 -36.23 7.01 1.52
N VAL A 320 -36.39 7.68 2.66
CA VAL A 320 -35.95 7.18 3.96
C VAL A 320 -36.95 6.11 4.42
N GLU A 321 -36.67 4.85 4.12
CA GLU A 321 -37.31 3.75 4.87
C GLU A 321 -36.61 3.57 6.21
N SER A 322 -37.32 3.99 7.26
CA SER A 322 -36.95 3.84 8.66
C SER A 322 -37.10 2.38 9.09
N ALA A 323 -36.10 1.55 8.77
CA ALA A 323 -35.93 0.25 9.41
C ALA A 323 -35.33 0.46 10.81
N GLU A 324 -36.19 0.74 11.80
CA GLU A 324 -35.89 0.55 13.23
C GLU A 324 -35.53 -0.93 13.46
N THR A 325 -34.25 -1.25 13.29
CA THR A 325 -33.76 -2.60 13.57
C THR A 325 -33.52 -2.65 15.07
N ALA A 326 -34.53 -3.11 15.81
CA ALA A 326 -34.47 -3.26 17.26
C ALA A 326 -33.16 -3.95 17.65
N SER A 327 -32.29 -3.22 18.34
CA SER A 327 -31.09 -3.75 18.96
C SER A 327 -31.51 -4.60 20.14
N LEU A 328 -31.85 -5.86 19.87
CA LEU A 328 -31.78 -6.90 20.88
C LEU A 328 -30.32 -6.98 21.31
N ALA A 329 -30.00 -6.26 22.38
CA ALA A 329 -28.73 -6.36 23.08
C ALA A 329 -28.57 -7.82 23.51
N ILE A 330 -27.50 -8.46 23.04
CA ILE A 330 -27.12 -9.76 23.58
C ILE A 330 -26.83 -9.51 25.06
N THR A 331 -27.42 -10.31 25.94
CA THR A 331 -27.25 -10.11 27.38
C THR A 331 -25.76 -10.11 27.76
N ALA A 332 -25.30 -9.03 28.41
CA ALA A 332 -23.86 -8.75 28.61
C ALA A 332 -23.09 -9.92 29.27
N SER A 333 -23.76 -10.70 30.12
CA SER A 333 -23.21 -11.89 30.79
C SER A 333 -22.72 -12.99 29.84
N ALA A 334 -23.28 -13.10 28.63
CA ALA A 334 -22.87 -14.10 27.64
C ALA A 334 -21.64 -13.67 26.83
N ILE A 335 -21.39 -12.36 26.69
CA ILE A 335 -20.31 -11.81 25.86
C ILE A 335 -18.99 -11.69 26.64
N HIS A 336 -19.04 -11.45 27.95
CA HIS A 336 -17.85 -11.47 28.84
C HIS A 336 -17.10 -12.82 28.87
N GLN A 337 -17.65 -13.89 28.28
CA GLN A 337 -16.99 -15.18 28.12
C GLN A 337 -16.13 -15.29 26.84
N ILE A 338 -16.09 -14.25 26.00
CA ILE A 338 -15.33 -14.23 24.75
C ILE A 338 -14.04 -13.42 24.95
N ASP A 339 -12.89 -14.07 24.73
CA ASP A 339 -11.60 -13.39 24.71
C ASP A 339 -11.43 -12.63 23.39
N PHE A 340 -11.66 -11.31 23.44
CA PHE A 340 -11.44 -10.43 22.31
C PHE A 340 -9.96 -10.15 22.05
N GLY A 341 -9.07 -10.41 23.02
CA GLY A 341 -7.64 -10.12 22.94
C GLY A 341 -7.29 -8.69 23.39
N ASN A 342 -6.01 -8.34 23.29
CA ASN A 342 -5.55 -6.98 23.63
C ASN A 342 -5.81 -6.01 22.49
N TYR A 343 -5.93 -4.72 22.81
CA TYR A 343 -6.13 -3.66 21.82
C TYR A 343 -4.98 -2.65 21.82
N HIS A 344 -4.50 -2.34 20.62
CA HIS A 344 -3.47 -1.33 20.36
C HIS A 344 -3.96 -0.38 19.27
N ALA A 345 -3.52 0.88 19.32
CA ALA A 345 -3.76 1.82 18.25
C ALA A 345 -2.48 2.54 17.83
N LEU A 346 -2.31 2.73 16.52
CA LEU A 346 -1.39 3.71 15.94
C LEU A 346 -2.24 4.86 15.41
N ILE A 347 -2.18 6.01 16.08
CA ILE A 347 -2.94 7.20 15.69
C ILE A 347 -1.97 8.21 15.09
N ILE A 348 -2.21 8.62 13.84
CA ILE A 348 -1.38 9.57 13.08
C ILE A 348 -2.22 10.79 12.73
N GLY A 349 -1.77 11.97 13.14
CA GLY A 349 -2.38 13.27 12.81
C GLY A 349 -1.34 14.20 12.21
N ASN A 350 -1.38 14.39 10.89
CA ASN A 350 -0.44 15.24 10.16
C ASN A 350 -1.16 16.52 9.68
N GLU A 351 -0.71 17.65 10.19
CA GLU A 351 -1.32 18.96 9.99
C GLU A 351 -0.33 19.99 9.43
N ASP A 352 0.88 20.04 10.00
CA ASP A 352 1.90 21.04 9.67
C ASP A 352 2.94 20.45 8.70
N TYR A 353 2.83 20.83 7.43
CA TYR A 353 3.58 20.24 6.32
C TYR A 353 4.75 21.13 5.86
N LEU A 354 5.89 20.54 5.54
CA LEU A 354 7.08 21.28 5.08
C LEU A 354 6.92 21.85 3.65
N HIS A 355 6.18 21.14 2.79
CA HIS A 355 6.09 21.43 1.36
C HIS A 355 4.67 21.33 0.77
N LEU A 356 3.67 20.96 1.58
CA LEU A 356 2.26 20.90 1.20
C LEU A 356 1.46 21.98 1.95
N GLN A 357 0.21 22.21 1.52
CA GLN A 357 -0.71 23.08 2.26
C GLN A 357 -0.93 22.56 3.69
N LYS A 358 -0.83 23.45 4.69
CA LYS A 358 -1.21 23.16 6.07
C LYS A 358 -2.71 22.80 6.18
N LEU A 359 -3.03 21.81 7.01
CA LEU A 359 -4.39 21.43 7.38
C LEU A 359 -4.79 22.06 8.73
N ASP A 360 -6.06 22.01 9.11
CA ASP A 360 -6.62 22.68 10.30
C ASP A 360 -7.06 21.74 11.44
N THR A 361 -7.38 20.48 11.12
CA THR A 361 -8.04 19.53 12.05
C THR A 361 -7.31 18.20 12.37
N PRO A 362 -6.36 17.66 11.56
CA PRO A 362 -5.78 16.34 11.79
C PRO A 362 -5.13 16.09 13.16
N VAL A 363 -4.46 17.08 13.76
CA VAL A 363 -3.87 16.93 15.10
C VAL A 363 -4.97 16.88 16.17
N ASN A 364 -6.02 17.69 16.05
CA ASN A 364 -7.13 17.66 17.00
C ASN A 364 -7.93 16.35 16.89
N ASP A 365 -8.23 15.90 15.66
CA ASP A 365 -8.86 14.60 15.41
C ASP A 365 -8.06 13.45 16.02
N ALA A 366 -6.75 13.41 15.79
CA ALA A 366 -5.86 12.38 16.34
C ALA A 366 -5.84 12.38 17.88
N ASN A 367 -5.78 13.54 18.52
CA ASN A 367 -5.83 13.63 19.99
C ASN A 367 -7.17 13.15 20.55
N ALA A 368 -8.30 13.54 19.95
CA ALA A 368 -9.62 13.10 20.39
C ALA A 368 -9.83 11.59 20.20
N ILE A 369 -9.48 11.05 19.03
CA ILE A 369 -9.57 9.60 18.75
C ILE A 369 -8.68 8.81 19.71
N ALA A 370 -7.44 9.27 19.95
CA ALA A 370 -6.56 8.64 20.94
C ALA A 370 -7.19 8.65 22.35
N LYS A 371 -7.74 9.78 22.79
CA LYS A 371 -8.41 9.89 24.09
C LYS A 371 -9.57 8.90 24.22
N VAL A 372 -10.50 8.86 23.26
CA VAL A 372 -11.67 7.97 23.31
C VAL A 372 -11.26 6.50 23.28
N LEU A 373 -10.32 6.12 22.40
CA LEU A 373 -9.82 4.73 22.33
C LEU A 373 -9.12 4.29 23.62
N HIS A 374 -8.41 5.19 24.31
CA HIS A 374 -7.75 4.87 25.57
C HIS A 374 -8.72 4.82 26.75
N ASP A 375 -9.50 5.87 26.94
CA ASP A 375 -10.34 6.05 28.13
C ASP A 375 -11.51 5.07 28.12
N HIS A 376 -12.23 5.00 26.99
CA HIS A 376 -13.49 4.27 26.87
C HIS A 376 -13.32 2.81 26.40
N TYR A 377 -12.30 2.52 25.59
CA TYR A 377 -12.06 1.18 25.02
C TYR A 377 -10.75 0.51 25.48
N GLY A 378 -9.91 1.22 26.25
CA GLY A 378 -8.70 0.65 26.85
C GLY A 378 -7.54 0.32 25.92
N PHE A 379 -7.48 0.93 24.74
CA PHE A 379 -6.40 0.72 23.78
C PHE A 379 -5.04 1.19 24.33
N ARG A 380 -3.98 0.46 23.97
CA ARG A 380 -2.58 0.90 24.10
C ARG A 380 -2.22 1.75 22.88
N ASN A 381 -2.14 3.06 23.09
CA ASN A 381 -1.97 4.01 21.99
C ASN A 381 -0.50 4.37 21.73
N THR A 382 -0.14 4.40 20.45
CA THR A 382 1.03 5.11 19.92
C THR A 382 0.49 6.30 19.13
N LEU A 383 0.69 7.52 19.63
CA LEU A 383 0.27 8.75 18.98
C LEU A 383 1.45 9.40 18.26
N LEU A 384 1.28 9.68 16.97
CA LEU A 384 2.23 10.37 16.11
C LEU A 384 1.57 11.64 15.57
N LEU A 385 2.10 12.80 15.96
CA LEU A 385 1.65 14.11 15.48
C LEU A 385 2.71 14.73 14.58
N ASN A 386 2.30 15.25 13.42
CA ASN A 386 3.20 15.84 12.41
C ASN A 386 4.40 14.94 12.09
N ALA A 387 4.13 13.67 11.81
CA ALA A 387 5.15 12.64 11.63
C ALA A 387 5.63 12.53 10.19
N ASN A 388 6.94 12.33 10.04
CA ASN A 388 7.61 12.10 8.76
C ASN A 388 7.52 10.63 8.32
N ARG A 389 7.93 10.33 7.08
CA ARG A 389 7.92 8.97 6.52
C ARG A 389 8.59 7.96 7.45
N TYR A 390 9.77 8.29 7.95
CA TYR A 390 10.57 7.39 8.78
C TYR A 390 9.88 7.04 10.10
N GLN A 391 9.28 8.03 10.77
CA GLN A 391 8.57 7.83 12.04
C GLN A 391 7.34 6.91 11.87
N ILE A 392 6.53 7.15 10.83
CA ILE A 392 5.33 6.35 10.55
C ILE A 392 5.71 4.89 10.26
N LEU A 393 6.65 4.67 9.32
CA LEU A 393 7.07 3.31 8.96
C LEU A 393 7.79 2.60 10.11
N SER A 394 8.57 3.30 10.92
CA SER A 394 9.22 2.73 12.11
C SER A 394 8.21 2.29 13.16
N ALA A 395 7.13 3.06 13.37
CA ALA A 395 6.06 2.69 14.29
C ALA A 395 5.29 1.45 13.81
N ILE A 396 4.92 1.38 12.52
CA ILE A 396 4.28 0.19 11.93
C ILE A 396 5.21 -1.04 12.03
N ASN A 397 6.49 -0.87 11.72
CA ASN A 397 7.48 -1.95 11.81
C ASN A 397 7.65 -2.48 13.24
N LYS A 398 7.69 -1.57 14.24
CA LYS A 398 7.76 -1.95 15.65
C LYS A 398 6.50 -2.71 16.09
N LEU A 399 5.31 -2.24 15.73
CA LEU A 399 4.06 -2.93 16.05
C LEU A 399 4.01 -4.33 15.40
N ARG A 400 4.56 -4.50 14.19
CA ARG A 400 4.69 -5.82 13.56
C ARG A 400 5.57 -6.79 14.38
N GLU A 401 6.63 -6.28 15.02
CA GLU A 401 7.55 -7.07 15.83
C GLU A 401 6.99 -7.40 17.23
N ASP A 402 6.23 -6.48 17.82
CA ASP A 402 5.68 -6.61 19.17
C ASP A 402 4.34 -7.40 19.24
N MET A 403 3.66 -7.66 18.11
CA MET A 403 2.29 -8.21 18.07
C MET A 403 2.19 -9.74 17.95
N THR A 404 1.15 -10.28 18.58
CA THR A 404 0.77 -11.70 18.59
C THR A 404 -0.61 -11.94 17.97
N ASP A 405 -0.98 -13.21 17.81
CA ASP A 405 -2.32 -13.67 17.40
C ASP A 405 -3.43 -13.36 18.43
N LYS A 406 -3.09 -12.75 19.57
CA LYS A 406 -4.03 -12.25 20.58
C LYS A 406 -4.18 -10.73 20.58
N ASP A 407 -3.47 -10.01 19.71
CA ASP A 407 -3.53 -8.56 19.63
C ASP A 407 -4.41 -8.09 18.47
N ASN A 408 -5.12 -6.99 18.67
CA ASN A 408 -5.85 -6.25 17.65
C ASN A 408 -5.22 -4.87 17.48
N LEU A 409 -5.10 -4.40 16.23
CA LEU A 409 -4.53 -3.09 15.89
C LEU A 409 -5.55 -2.21 15.16
N LEU A 410 -5.74 -1.00 15.65
CA LEU A 410 -6.38 0.07 14.88
C LEU A 410 -5.30 1.05 14.38
N ILE A 411 -5.19 1.25 13.07
CA ILE A 411 -4.36 2.35 12.52
C ILE A 411 -5.30 3.48 12.11
N TYR A 412 -5.23 4.61 12.80
CA TYR A 412 -5.94 5.83 12.41
C TYR A 412 -4.96 6.77 11.70
N TYR A 413 -5.33 7.29 10.53
CA TYR A 413 -4.54 8.26 9.78
C TYR A 413 -5.40 9.44 9.34
N ALA A 414 -5.07 10.64 9.83
CA ALA A 414 -5.58 11.92 9.34
C ALA A 414 -4.43 12.76 8.78
N GLY A 415 -4.65 13.33 7.60
CA GLY A 415 -3.67 14.13 6.88
C GLY A 415 -3.94 14.09 5.38
N HIS A 416 -3.02 14.66 4.59
CA HIS A 416 -3.08 14.59 3.13
C HIS A 416 -2.98 13.16 2.61
N GLY A 417 -3.73 12.89 1.55
CA GLY A 417 -3.66 11.67 0.76
C GLY A 417 -3.84 11.98 -0.72
N THR A 418 -3.17 11.21 -1.58
CA THR A 418 -3.20 11.40 -3.03
C THR A 418 -3.33 10.07 -3.77
N LEU A 419 -3.77 10.14 -5.03
CA LEU A 419 -3.94 9.00 -5.92
C LEU A 419 -3.05 9.17 -7.15
N ASP A 420 -2.17 8.21 -7.39
CA ASP A 420 -1.55 8.08 -8.71
C ASP A 420 -2.62 7.58 -9.70
N ARG A 421 -3.08 8.48 -10.57
CA ARG A 421 -4.15 8.21 -11.54
C ARG A 421 -3.77 7.18 -12.61
N VAL A 422 -2.48 6.87 -12.79
CA VAL A 422 -2.00 5.91 -13.81
C VAL A 422 -2.20 4.48 -13.31
N ASN A 423 -1.75 4.19 -12.09
CA ASN A 423 -1.82 2.85 -11.48
C ASN A 423 -2.90 2.70 -10.39
N MET A 424 -3.65 3.76 -10.11
CA MET A 424 -4.69 3.86 -9.08
C MET A 424 -4.19 3.52 -7.66
N ARG A 425 -2.91 3.75 -7.36
CA ARG A 425 -2.35 3.58 -6.01
C ARG A 425 -2.63 4.81 -5.17
N GLY A 426 -3.18 4.59 -3.98
CA GLY A 426 -3.27 5.60 -2.94
C GLY A 426 -1.91 5.79 -2.26
N TYR A 427 -1.65 6.99 -1.77
CA TYR A 427 -0.49 7.31 -0.96
C TYR A 427 -0.91 8.17 0.23
N TRP A 428 -0.43 7.80 1.42
CA TRP A 428 -0.41 8.68 2.58
C TRP A 428 0.78 9.63 2.44
N GLN A 429 0.57 10.89 2.78
CA GLN A 429 1.58 11.94 2.65
C GLN A 429 2.00 12.42 4.04
N PRO A 430 3.19 12.00 4.51
CA PRO A 430 3.76 12.48 5.78
C PRO A 430 4.18 13.95 5.68
N VAL A 431 4.57 14.59 6.78
CA VAL A 431 4.86 16.04 6.79
C VAL A 431 6.07 16.46 5.92
N ASP A 432 6.95 15.51 5.60
CA ASP A 432 8.09 15.64 4.67
C ASP A 432 7.75 15.26 3.22
N ALA A 433 6.48 15.05 2.88
CA ALA A 433 6.03 14.86 1.50
C ALA A 433 6.19 16.14 0.65
N GLU A 434 6.63 15.96 -0.59
CA GLU A 434 6.78 17.00 -1.62
C GLU A 434 5.79 16.76 -2.76
N GLU A 435 5.22 17.79 -3.39
CA GLU A 435 4.20 17.64 -4.46
C GLU A 435 4.70 16.87 -5.70
N SER A 436 5.96 17.04 -6.07
CA SER A 436 6.56 16.47 -7.29
C SER A 436 7.53 15.31 -7.02
N ASN A 437 7.73 14.91 -5.76
CA ASN A 437 8.67 13.87 -5.38
C ASN A 437 7.99 12.84 -4.45
N THR A 438 7.73 11.66 -5.00
CA THR A 438 7.03 10.57 -4.33
C THR A 438 7.89 9.78 -3.33
N ALA A 439 9.20 10.05 -3.24
CA ALA A 439 10.12 9.29 -2.36
C ALA A 439 9.70 9.30 -0.89
N ASN A 440 9.10 10.40 -0.42
CA ASN A 440 8.62 10.53 0.96
C ASN A 440 7.17 10.04 1.15
N TRP A 441 6.43 9.76 0.07
CA TRP A 441 5.02 9.33 0.14
C TRP A 441 4.89 7.84 0.44
N ILE A 442 4.09 7.46 1.43
CA ILE A 442 3.90 6.06 1.83
C ILE A 442 2.82 5.45 0.95
N SER A 443 3.15 4.43 0.14
CA SER A 443 2.14 3.78 -0.69
C SER A 443 1.18 2.97 0.19
N THR A 444 -0.10 2.93 -0.18
CA THR A 444 -1.04 2.00 0.46
C THR A 444 -0.59 0.55 0.30
N PHE A 445 0.16 0.21 -0.75
CA PHE A 445 0.75 -1.12 -0.93
C PHE A 445 1.83 -1.44 0.11
N ASP A 446 2.72 -0.49 0.42
CA ASP A 446 3.74 -0.65 1.49
C ASP A 446 3.05 -0.96 2.83
N ILE A 447 1.91 -0.29 3.10
CA ILE A 447 1.09 -0.51 4.29
C ILE A 447 0.43 -1.89 4.25
N THR A 448 -0.22 -2.28 3.14
CA THR A 448 -0.89 -3.59 3.05
C THR A 448 0.09 -4.75 3.21
N ASP A 449 1.30 -4.65 2.66
CA ASP A 449 2.32 -5.70 2.76
C ASP A 449 2.85 -5.84 4.19
N LEU A 450 3.07 -4.73 4.90
CA LEU A 450 3.42 -4.73 6.33
C LEU A 450 2.31 -5.33 7.21
N LEU A 451 1.03 -5.07 6.88
CA LEU A 451 -0.13 -5.61 7.60
C LEU A 451 -0.43 -7.09 7.29
N ASN A 452 -0.01 -7.57 6.11
CA ASN A 452 -0.14 -8.97 5.69
C ASN A 452 0.76 -9.89 6.52
N VAL A 453 2.01 -9.47 6.78
CA VAL A 453 2.98 -10.24 7.57
C VAL A 453 2.83 -10.08 9.09
N MET A 454 1.99 -9.16 9.55
CA MET A 454 1.74 -8.90 10.97
C MET A 454 0.86 -9.97 11.60
N SER A 455 1.25 -10.50 12.77
CA SER A 455 0.55 -11.60 13.45
C SER A 455 -0.78 -11.25 14.13
N ALA A 456 -1.09 -9.95 14.28
CA ALA A 456 -2.33 -9.46 14.90
C ALA A 456 -3.60 -10.17 14.37
N LYS A 457 -4.55 -10.48 15.26
CA LYS A 457 -5.83 -11.12 14.91
C LYS A 457 -6.70 -10.21 14.06
N GLY A 458 -7.06 -9.05 14.59
CA GLY A 458 -7.77 -7.99 13.87
C GLY A 458 -6.85 -6.82 13.52
N VAL A 459 -6.90 -6.33 12.28
CA VAL A 459 -6.43 -4.98 11.94
C VAL A 459 -7.56 -4.21 11.28
N LEU A 460 -7.83 -3.01 11.80
CA LEU A 460 -8.69 -2.01 11.19
C LEU A 460 -7.86 -0.77 10.84
N VAL A 461 -7.84 -0.39 9.57
CA VAL A 461 -7.26 0.89 9.14
C VAL A 461 -8.40 1.90 8.97
N ILE A 462 -8.41 2.97 9.78
CA ILE A 462 -9.31 4.11 9.62
C ILE A 462 -8.52 5.24 8.97
N ALA A 463 -8.77 5.52 7.70
CA ALA A 463 -8.10 6.57 6.97
C ALA A 463 -9.04 7.75 6.73
N ASP A 464 -8.87 8.80 7.53
CA ASP A 464 -9.51 10.10 7.33
C ASP A 464 -8.67 11.00 6.39
N SER A 465 -8.44 10.48 5.19
CA SER A 465 -7.67 11.11 4.13
C SER A 465 -8.25 10.74 2.77
N CYS A 466 -7.98 11.57 1.76
CA CYS A 466 -8.46 11.32 0.41
C CYS A 466 -7.82 10.06 -0.18
N TYR A 467 -8.53 9.39 -1.08
CA TYR A 467 -8.00 8.30 -1.92
C TYR A 467 -7.54 7.01 -1.22
N SER A 468 -7.72 6.89 0.09
CA SER A 468 -7.44 5.65 0.82
C SER A 468 -8.32 4.46 0.40
N GLY A 469 -9.38 4.67 -0.39
CA GLY A 469 -10.21 3.63 -1.00
C GLY A 469 -9.45 2.67 -1.93
N ALA A 470 -8.24 3.04 -2.39
CA ALA A 470 -7.37 2.17 -3.19
C ALA A 470 -6.94 0.85 -2.50
N MET A 471 -7.19 0.71 -1.18
CA MET A 471 -6.94 -0.52 -0.41
C MET A 471 -8.06 -1.56 -0.48
N THR A 472 -9.20 -1.28 -1.13
CA THR A 472 -10.44 -2.06 -0.96
C THR A 472 -10.65 -3.18 -2.00
N LEU A 473 -11.21 -4.30 -1.54
CA LEU A 473 -11.97 -5.27 -2.35
C LEU A 473 -13.21 -5.71 -1.55
N SER A 474 -14.30 -6.01 -2.27
CA SER A 474 -15.62 -6.61 -1.91
C SER A 474 -16.12 -6.65 -0.45
N SER A 475 -17.44 -6.56 -0.30
CA SER A 475 -18.18 -6.48 0.97
C SER A 475 -17.75 -7.49 2.06
N VAL A 476 -17.52 -6.98 3.26
CA VAL A 476 -17.38 -7.76 4.51
C VAL A 476 -18.71 -8.49 4.82
N PRO A 477 -18.70 -9.74 5.34
CA PRO A 477 -19.93 -10.46 5.67
C PRO A 477 -20.79 -9.70 6.67
N ASN A 478 -22.09 -9.60 6.39
CA ASN A 478 -23.06 -8.98 7.30
C ASN A 478 -23.77 -10.05 8.13
N LEU A 479 -23.90 -9.86 9.45
CA LEU A 479 -24.80 -10.69 10.26
C LEU A 479 -26.25 -10.39 9.84
N ALA A 480 -27.00 -11.43 9.49
CA ALA A 480 -28.40 -11.27 9.08
C ALA A 480 -29.24 -10.69 10.23
N ALA A 481 -30.04 -9.66 9.93
CA ALA A 481 -31.02 -9.14 10.87
C ALA A 481 -32.09 -10.21 11.18
N GLY A 482 -32.52 -10.30 12.45
CA GLY A 482 -33.54 -11.26 12.89
C GLY A 482 -33.03 -12.64 13.33
N LEU A 483 -31.73 -12.84 13.51
CA LEU A 483 -31.19 -14.05 14.14
C LEU A 483 -31.58 -14.14 15.63
N SER A 484 -31.86 -15.36 16.13
CA SER A 484 -32.04 -15.61 17.56
C SER A 484 -30.74 -15.37 18.35
N GLU A 485 -30.86 -15.01 19.63
CA GLU A 485 -29.70 -14.65 20.48
C GLU A 485 -28.60 -15.72 20.47
N GLU A 486 -28.97 -17.00 20.55
CA GLU A 486 -28.04 -18.14 20.48
C GLU A 486 -27.29 -18.22 19.15
N LYS A 487 -28.00 -18.08 18.02
CA LYS A 487 -27.40 -18.12 16.67
C LYS A 487 -26.51 -16.89 16.44
N ARG A 488 -26.92 -15.74 16.98
CA ARG A 488 -26.12 -14.52 16.97
C ARG A 488 -24.84 -14.72 17.78
N LEU A 489 -24.91 -15.26 19.01
CA LEU A 489 -23.73 -15.56 19.83
C LEU A 489 -22.76 -16.55 19.16
N GLN A 490 -23.29 -17.58 18.49
CA GLN A 490 -22.47 -18.52 17.69
C GLN A 490 -21.78 -17.83 16.51
N ALA A 491 -22.50 -16.99 15.75
CA ALA A 491 -21.92 -16.23 14.65
C ALA A 491 -20.86 -15.23 15.14
N PHE A 492 -21.10 -14.54 16.26
CA PHE A 492 -20.11 -13.68 16.92
C PHE A 492 -18.82 -14.46 17.24
N LYS A 493 -18.92 -15.63 17.88
CA LYS A 493 -17.77 -16.50 18.18
C LYS A 493 -17.03 -17.00 16.92
N GLN A 494 -17.74 -17.22 15.82
CA GLN A 494 -17.12 -17.61 14.54
C GLN A 494 -16.48 -16.44 13.76
N ILE A 495 -16.94 -15.20 13.97
CA ILE A 495 -16.37 -14.02 13.31
C ILE A 495 -15.19 -13.46 14.11
N SER A 496 -15.27 -13.47 15.44
CA SER A 496 -14.21 -12.98 16.34
C SER A 496 -13.01 -13.92 16.48
N SER A 497 -13.11 -15.16 16.00
CA SER A 497 -12.02 -16.15 15.97
C SER A 497 -11.24 -16.18 14.65
N LYS A 498 -11.72 -15.51 13.59
CA LYS A 498 -11.04 -15.45 12.28
C LYS A 498 -10.21 -14.18 12.14
N ARG A 499 -9.16 -14.24 11.31
CA ARG A 499 -8.30 -13.09 11.05
C ARG A 499 -9.09 -11.99 10.33
N SER A 500 -9.09 -10.78 10.90
CA SER A 500 -9.72 -9.61 10.30
C SER A 500 -8.67 -8.62 9.81
N ARG A 501 -8.94 -8.04 8.64
CA ARG A 501 -8.10 -7.06 7.93
C ARG A 501 -9.03 -6.18 7.13
N THR A 502 -9.49 -5.08 7.72
CA THR A 502 -10.51 -4.20 7.14
C THR A 502 -10.05 -2.75 7.12
N VAL A 503 -10.61 -1.98 6.19
CA VAL A 503 -10.34 -0.55 6.05
C VAL A 503 -11.64 0.22 6.03
N LEU A 504 -11.69 1.30 6.82
CA LEU A 504 -12.70 2.35 6.78
C LEU A 504 -12.04 3.61 6.21
N THR A 505 -12.60 4.17 5.14
CA THR A 505 -12.07 5.39 4.50
C THR A 505 -13.12 6.49 4.53
N SER A 506 -12.71 7.74 4.72
CA SER A 506 -13.67 8.83 4.90
C SER A 506 -14.32 9.36 3.62
N GLY A 507 -13.75 9.07 2.44
CA GLY A 507 -14.30 9.48 1.13
C GLY A 507 -13.99 8.53 -0.04
N GLY A 508 -13.45 7.34 0.20
CA GLY A 508 -13.10 6.40 -0.87
C GLY A 508 -12.02 6.94 -1.82
N LEU A 509 -12.43 7.28 -3.05
CA LEU A 509 -11.61 7.92 -4.10
C LEU A 509 -12.03 9.38 -4.38
N ALA A 510 -12.72 10.04 -3.44
CA ALA A 510 -13.12 11.44 -3.53
C ALA A 510 -12.36 12.31 -2.51
N PRO A 511 -12.24 13.63 -2.74
CA PRO A 511 -11.70 14.55 -1.75
C PRO A 511 -12.57 14.62 -0.49
N VAL A 512 -11.93 14.93 0.63
CA VAL A 512 -12.50 14.97 1.99
C VAL A 512 -12.32 16.37 2.56
N LEU A 513 -13.35 16.89 3.22
CA LEU A 513 -13.30 18.21 3.85
C LEU A 513 -12.46 18.20 5.12
N ASP A 514 -11.57 19.18 5.25
CA ASP A 514 -10.66 19.33 6.39
C ASP A 514 -11.28 20.12 7.56
N GLY A 515 -12.60 20.36 7.53
CA GLY A 515 -13.31 21.00 8.63
C GLY A 515 -14.82 21.07 8.37
N GLY A 516 -15.61 20.99 9.45
CA GLY A 516 -17.07 21.01 9.35
C GLY A 516 -17.85 21.20 10.65
N GLY A 517 -17.25 20.91 11.81
CA GLY A 517 -17.85 21.18 13.12
C GLY A 517 -16.79 21.14 14.23
N ASP A 518 -16.95 22.01 15.23
CA ASP A 518 -16.28 21.99 16.55
C ASP A 518 -14.77 21.62 16.58
N GLY A 519 -13.99 22.08 15.59
CA GLY A 519 -12.54 21.81 15.49
C GLY A 519 -12.15 20.45 14.91
N HIS A 520 -13.09 19.73 14.28
CA HIS A 520 -12.89 18.38 13.75
C HIS A 520 -13.23 18.28 12.26
N SER A 521 -12.66 17.27 11.59
CA SER A 521 -13.13 16.83 10.27
C SER A 521 -14.58 16.35 10.35
N LEU A 522 -15.32 16.44 9.23
CA LEU A 522 -16.70 15.95 9.19
C LEU A 522 -16.80 14.45 9.49
N PHE A 523 -15.85 13.67 8.98
CA PHE A 523 -15.79 12.22 9.22
C PHE A 523 -15.37 11.92 10.65
N SER A 524 -14.34 12.61 11.14
CA SER A 524 -13.81 12.39 12.49
C SER A 524 -14.80 12.78 13.57
N LYS A 525 -15.55 13.88 13.39
CA LYS A 525 -16.65 14.23 14.30
C LYS A 525 -17.75 13.17 14.29
N ALA A 526 -18.15 12.67 13.11
CA ALA A 526 -19.15 11.61 13.02
C ALA A 526 -18.67 10.29 13.66
N LEU A 527 -17.38 9.95 13.55
CA LEU A 527 -16.77 8.78 14.15
C LEU A 527 -16.64 8.91 15.68
N LEU A 528 -16.17 10.05 16.17
CA LEU A 528 -16.08 10.37 17.60
C LEU A 528 -17.45 10.28 18.27
N ASP A 529 -18.47 10.92 17.68
CA ASP A 529 -19.83 10.88 18.21
C ASP A 529 -20.41 9.45 18.26
N MET A 530 -19.95 8.53 17.42
CA MET A 530 -20.33 7.11 17.48
C MET A 530 -19.54 6.34 18.55
N LEU A 531 -18.24 6.62 18.71
CA LEU A 531 -17.37 5.95 19.68
C LEU A 531 -17.64 6.41 21.13
N GLU A 532 -17.94 7.68 21.35
CA GLU A 532 -18.19 8.26 22.68
C GLU A 532 -19.55 7.83 23.28
N ASN A 533 -20.57 7.62 22.43
CA ASN A 533 -21.93 7.30 22.86
C ASN A 533 -22.28 5.79 22.78
N ASN A 534 -21.29 4.94 22.48
CA ASN A 534 -21.50 3.50 22.27
C ASN A 534 -21.17 2.70 23.54
N HIS A 535 -22.18 2.24 24.27
CA HIS A 535 -21.99 1.46 25.50
C HIS A 535 -21.98 -0.07 25.30
N ASP A 536 -22.29 -0.55 24.10
CA ASP A 536 -22.32 -1.98 23.74
C ASP A 536 -21.11 -2.38 22.88
N ILE A 537 -20.91 -3.69 22.70
CA ILE A 537 -19.91 -4.21 21.75
C ILE A 537 -20.42 -4.02 20.32
N VAL A 538 -19.64 -3.33 19.48
CA VAL A 538 -20.03 -2.97 18.11
C VAL A 538 -19.01 -3.46 17.07
N GLU A 539 -19.51 -4.01 15.97
CA GLU A 539 -18.71 -4.49 14.85
C GLU A 539 -18.23 -3.31 13.95
N GLY A 540 -17.06 -3.44 13.33
CA GLY A 540 -16.48 -2.42 12.46
C GLY A 540 -17.39 -2.08 11.27
N LEU A 541 -18.04 -3.07 10.68
CA LEU A 541 -19.06 -2.87 9.65
C LEU A 541 -20.26 -2.05 10.17
N LYS A 542 -20.67 -2.25 11.42
CA LYS A 542 -21.82 -1.55 12.02
C LYS A 542 -21.47 -0.09 12.38
N LEU A 543 -20.28 0.13 12.93
CA LEU A 543 -19.71 1.46 13.17
C LEU A 543 -19.62 2.25 11.85
N TYR A 544 -19.15 1.62 10.78
CA TYR A 544 -19.16 2.19 9.42
C TYR A 544 -20.57 2.58 8.95
N GLN A 545 -21.55 1.68 9.02
CA GLN A 545 -22.91 1.94 8.53
C GLN A 545 -23.53 3.17 9.21
N ASN A 546 -23.31 3.33 10.51
CA ASN A 546 -23.83 4.47 11.26
C ASN A 546 -23.06 5.76 10.95
N THR A 547 -21.72 5.70 10.92
CA THR A 547 -20.84 6.84 10.57
C THR A 547 -21.10 7.34 9.15
N GLY A 548 -21.17 6.43 8.17
CA GLY A 548 -21.37 6.74 6.75
C GLY A 548 -22.69 7.45 6.47
N LYS A 549 -23.78 7.04 7.13
CA LYS A 549 -25.09 7.73 7.06
C LYS A 549 -24.98 9.18 7.55
N LYS A 550 -24.33 9.39 8.70
CA LYS A 550 -24.16 10.73 9.29
C LYS A 550 -23.27 11.63 8.43
N VAL A 551 -22.12 11.13 7.96
CA VAL A 551 -21.21 11.88 7.06
C VAL A 551 -21.90 12.27 5.75
N SER A 552 -22.61 11.33 5.11
CA SER A 552 -23.32 11.61 3.85
C SER A 552 -24.40 12.68 4.04
N PHE A 553 -25.15 12.60 5.14
CA PHE A 553 -26.20 13.58 5.48
C PHE A 553 -25.61 14.97 5.76
N GLU A 554 -24.61 15.08 6.62
CA GLU A 554 -24.00 16.38 6.96
C GLU A 554 -23.26 17.01 5.76
N ALA A 555 -22.57 16.21 4.93
CA ALA A 555 -21.94 16.70 3.70
C ALA A 555 -22.97 17.29 2.73
N SER A 556 -24.14 16.67 2.61
CA SER A 556 -25.21 17.11 1.72
C SER A 556 -25.75 18.51 2.08
N LYS A 557 -25.80 18.86 3.38
CA LYS A 557 -26.25 20.19 3.85
C LYS A 557 -25.40 21.33 3.30
N ILE A 558 -24.11 21.08 3.07
CA ILE A 558 -23.14 22.03 2.50
C ILE A 558 -22.89 21.79 1.01
N ARG A 559 -23.75 21.02 0.33
CA ARG A 559 -23.66 20.62 -1.09
C ARG A 559 -22.36 19.92 -1.48
N PHE A 560 -21.67 19.34 -0.49
CA PHE A 560 -20.51 18.49 -0.70
C PHE A 560 -20.94 17.02 -0.82
N SER A 561 -20.13 16.20 -1.47
CA SER A 561 -20.41 14.76 -1.63
C SER A 561 -19.27 13.97 -1.03
N GLN A 562 -19.50 13.41 0.16
CA GLN A 562 -18.53 12.58 0.87
C GLN A 562 -19.22 11.29 1.30
N VAL A 563 -18.79 10.17 0.74
CA VAL A 563 -19.34 8.84 1.02
C VAL A 563 -18.20 7.96 1.55
N PRO A 564 -18.18 7.67 2.85
CA PRO A 564 -17.22 6.72 3.41
C PRO A 564 -17.35 5.33 2.79
N GLN A 565 -16.28 4.55 2.82
CA GLN A 565 -16.26 3.17 2.31
C GLN A 565 -15.66 2.21 3.33
N TYR A 566 -16.22 1.00 3.42
CA TYR A 566 -15.72 -0.08 4.28
C TYR A 566 -15.53 -1.37 3.48
N ALA A 567 -14.35 -1.99 3.58
CA ALA A 567 -14.05 -3.22 2.84
C ALA A 567 -12.91 -4.02 3.49
N ALA A 568 -12.63 -5.21 2.94
CA ALA A 568 -11.41 -5.95 3.26
C ALA A 568 -10.18 -5.24 2.66
N ILE A 569 -9.05 -5.29 3.38
CA ILE A 569 -7.76 -4.80 2.89
C ILE A 569 -7.23 -5.77 1.83
N ARG A 570 -6.99 -5.27 0.62
CA ARG A 570 -6.42 -6.01 -0.51
C ARG A 570 -5.10 -6.69 -0.11
N ASN A 571 -4.97 -7.96 -0.45
CA ASN A 571 -3.76 -8.79 -0.25
C ASN A 571 -3.25 -8.94 1.21
N ALA A 572 -4.01 -8.51 2.23
CA ALA A 572 -3.54 -8.53 3.63
C ALA A 572 -3.86 -9.81 4.42
N GLY A 573 -4.43 -10.85 3.81
CA GLY A 573 -4.80 -12.09 4.50
C GLY A 573 -6.07 -12.00 5.34
N HIS A 574 -7.14 -11.41 4.78
CA HIS A 574 -8.47 -11.33 5.40
C HIS A 574 -9.19 -12.70 5.35
N GLU A 575 -9.72 -13.17 6.49
CA GLU A 575 -10.37 -14.50 6.63
C GLU A 575 -11.87 -14.41 6.96
N ALA A 576 -12.54 -13.32 6.57
CA ALA A 576 -13.97 -13.07 6.84
C ALA A 576 -14.32 -12.84 8.33
N GLY A 577 -13.33 -12.46 9.17
CA GLY A 577 -13.56 -11.87 10.49
C GLY A 577 -13.79 -10.35 10.40
N ASP A 578 -14.41 -9.76 11.42
CA ASP A 578 -14.57 -8.30 11.57
C ASP A 578 -13.76 -7.76 12.77
N PHE A 579 -13.53 -6.44 12.80
CA PHE A 579 -12.96 -5.75 13.96
C PHE A 579 -14.06 -5.42 14.97
N PHE A 580 -13.81 -5.61 16.26
CA PHE A 580 -14.79 -5.36 17.32
C PHE A 580 -14.31 -4.26 18.24
N PHE A 581 -15.17 -3.29 18.53
CA PHE A 581 -14.95 -2.28 19.56
C PHE A 581 -15.66 -2.74 20.83
N VAL A 582 -14.88 -2.90 21.91
CA VAL A 582 -15.34 -3.44 23.20
C VAL A 582 -15.16 -2.37 24.28
N PRO A 583 -16.22 -1.70 24.74
CA PRO A 583 -16.16 -0.78 25.88
C PRO A 583 -15.60 -1.44 27.14
N ARG A 584 -14.98 -0.63 28.02
CA ARG A 584 -14.43 -1.06 29.31
C ARG A 584 -15.49 -1.37 30.38
#